data_AF-T1C435-F1
#
_entry.id   AF-T1C435-F1
#
_cell.length_a   1.000
_cell.length_b   1.000
_cell.length_c   1.000
_cell.angle_alpha   90.00
_cell.angle_beta   90.00
_cell.angle_gamma   90.00
#
_symmetry.space_group_name_H-M   'P 1'
#
loop_
_entity.id
_entity.type
_entity.pdbx_description
1 polymer ?
#
loop_
_entity_poly.entity_id
_entity_poly.type
_entity_poly.pdbx_seq_one_letter_code
_entity_poly.pdbx_strand_id
1 'polypeptide(L)'
;SEDRQKKEKITFRITEPDDLNVLVYRSPRATIRIPELDAEILPGDDSKGDLTTIEGILLTIYDRLDLFLGDPKVEGKINEIRERLSNVKESSIGLTVIVEDESGMSRIQSPKSVTDYI
;
A
#
# COMPACT_ATOMS: atom_id res chain seq x y z
N SER A 1 17.27 -28.42 1.90
CA SER A 1 15.87 -28.41 2.37
C SER A 1 15.36 -27.01 2.14
N GLU A 2 14.65 -26.80 1.04
CA GLU A 2 14.18 -25.47 0.66
C GLU A 2 13.10 -25.04 1.67
N ASP A 3 13.41 -24.00 2.44
CA ASP A 3 12.40 -23.22 3.16
C ASP A 3 11.34 -22.80 2.13
N ARG A 4 10.18 -23.47 2.14
CA ARG A 4 9.02 -22.96 1.42
C ARG A 4 8.61 -21.66 2.11
N GLN A 5 9.09 -20.54 1.60
CA GLN A 5 8.52 -19.23 1.89
C GLN A 5 7.03 -19.30 1.54
N LYS A 6 6.21 -19.18 2.58
CA LYS A 6 4.76 -19.17 2.44
C LYS A 6 4.37 -17.78 1.94
N LYS A 7 3.41 -17.73 1.01
CA LYS A 7 2.83 -16.45 0.63
C LYS A 7 2.23 -15.82 1.89
N GLU A 8 2.38 -14.52 2.03
CA GLU A 8 1.89 -13.81 3.21
C GLU A 8 1.01 -12.65 2.80
N LYS A 9 0.06 -12.35 3.67
CA LYS A 9 -0.77 -11.15 3.62
C LYS A 9 -0.56 -10.39 4.91
N ILE A 10 0.01 -9.20 4.81
CA ILE A 10 0.25 -8.31 5.94
C ILE A 10 -0.79 -7.20 5.88
N THR A 11 -1.60 -7.08 6.91
CA THR A 11 -2.65 -6.07 7.03
C THR A 11 -2.25 -5.05 8.08
N PHE A 12 -2.33 -3.76 7.75
CA PHE A 12 -2.05 -2.66 8.65
C PHE A 12 -3.12 -1.58 8.53
N ARG A 13 -3.82 -1.30 9.63
CA ARG A 13 -4.85 -0.26 9.69
C ARG A 13 -4.28 1.02 10.28
N ILE A 14 -4.49 2.14 9.59
CA ILE A 14 -4.08 3.46 10.05
C ILE A 14 -5.10 3.96 11.06
N THR A 15 -4.67 4.19 12.29
CA THR A 15 -5.52 4.56 13.43
C THR A 15 -5.15 5.90 14.03
N GLU A 16 -3.90 6.34 13.86
CA GLU A 16 -3.39 7.61 14.35
C GLU A 16 -2.35 8.20 13.39
N PRO A 17 -2.08 9.53 13.43
CA PRO A 17 -1.15 10.16 12.51
C PRO A 17 0.27 9.57 12.52
N ASP A 18 0.76 9.09 13.66
CA ASP A 18 2.09 8.50 13.78
C ASP A 18 2.25 7.19 13.00
N ASP A 19 1.14 6.50 12.70
CA ASP A 19 1.13 5.28 11.88
C ASP A 19 1.68 5.55 10.46
N LEU A 20 1.60 6.79 9.98
CA LEU A 20 2.14 7.20 8.68
C LEU A 20 3.67 7.05 8.56
N ASN A 21 4.37 7.13 9.69
CA ASN A 21 5.82 7.01 9.77
C ASN A 21 6.30 5.55 9.85
N VAL A 22 5.38 4.57 9.94
CA VAL A 22 5.74 3.15 10.03
C VAL A 22 6.47 2.72 8.77
N LEU A 23 7.65 2.12 8.97
CA LEU A 23 8.47 1.60 7.88
C LEU A 23 7.85 0.33 7.26
N VAL A 24 7.89 0.27 5.94
CA VAL A 24 7.44 -0.85 5.14
C VAL A 24 8.58 -1.27 4.21
N TYR A 25 9.03 -2.51 4.35
CA TYR A 25 9.81 -3.17 3.31
C TYR A 25 8.86 -3.94 2.41
N ARG A 26 8.78 -3.55 1.14
CA ARG A 26 8.02 -4.23 0.10
C ARG A 26 8.97 -5.09 -0.72
N SER A 27 8.69 -6.38 -0.84
CA SER A 27 9.47 -7.26 -1.70
C SER A 27 9.24 -6.94 -3.20
N PRO A 28 10.15 -7.38 -4.10
CA PRO A 28 10.02 -7.17 -5.54
C PRO A 28 8.67 -7.60 -6.15
N ARG A 29 8.07 -8.68 -5.62
CA ARG A 29 6.86 -9.31 -6.16
C ARG A 29 5.60 -9.00 -5.34
N ALA A 30 5.71 -8.17 -4.30
CA ALA A 30 4.57 -7.86 -3.46
C ALA A 30 3.61 -6.88 -4.14
N THR A 31 2.32 -7.12 -3.95
CA THR A 31 1.23 -6.22 -4.33
C THR A 31 0.81 -5.44 -3.10
N ILE A 32 0.60 -4.13 -3.25
CA ILE A 32 0.01 -3.29 -2.21
C ILE A 32 -1.44 -2.99 -2.58
N ARG A 33 -2.36 -3.08 -1.63
CA ARG A 33 -3.77 -2.71 -1.80
C ARG A 33 -4.24 -1.76 -0.71
N ILE A 34 -5.12 -0.84 -1.09
CA ILE A 34 -5.88 0.02 -0.17
C ILE A 34 -7.36 -0.13 -0.52
N PRO A 35 -8.08 -1.08 0.11
CA PRO A 35 -9.44 -1.43 -0.27
C PRO A 35 -10.42 -0.25 -0.23
N GLU A 36 -10.27 0.65 0.76
CA GLU A 36 -11.15 1.82 0.91
C GLU A 36 -11.02 2.81 -0.25
N LEU A 37 -9.90 2.80 -0.96
CA LEU A 37 -9.65 3.65 -2.13
C LEU A 37 -9.88 2.91 -3.46
N ASP A 38 -10.15 1.61 -3.43
CA ASP A 38 -10.13 0.73 -4.61
C ASP A 38 -8.82 0.91 -5.42
N ALA A 39 -7.70 1.01 -4.69
CA ALA A 39 -6.39 1.28 -5.25
C ALA A 39 -5.44 0.11 -5.01
N GLU A 40 -4.64 -0.22 -6.01
CA GLU A 40 -3.57 -1.20 -5.90
C GLU A 40 -2.29 -0.79 -6.63
N ILE A 41 -1.16 -1.23 -6.10
CA ILE A 41 0.16 -1.11 -6.72
C ILE A 41 0.66 -2.52 -7.01
N LEU A 42 0.61 -2.90 -8.28
CA LEU A 42 1.16 -4.15 -8.76
C LEU A 42 2.70 -4.11 -8.80
N PRO A 43 3.38 -5.25 -8.67
CA PRO A 43 4.82 -5.32 -8.93
C PRO A 43 5.10 -5.00 -10.41
N GLY A 44 6.11 -4.17 -10.67
CA GLY A 44 6.61 -3.94 -12.02
C GLY A 44 7.69 -4.95 -12.41
N ASP A 45 7.92 -5.14 -13.71
CA ASP A 45 8.87 -6.12 -14.25
C ASP A 45 10.30 -5.95 -13.71
N ASP A 46 10.73 -4.71 -13.46
CA ASP A 46 12.07 -4.36 -12.95
C ASP A 46 12.10 -4.05 -11.44
N SER A 47 11.02 -4.33 -10.71
CA SER A 47 10.95 -4.09 -9.27
C SER A 47 12.09 -4.78 -8.51
N LYS A 48 12.83 -4.03 -7.67
CA LYS A 48 13.93 -4.54 -6.83
C LYS A 48 13.54 -4.67 -5.36
N GLY A 49 12.29 -4.41 -5.03
CA GLY A 49 11.85 -4.16 -3.66
C GLY A 49 12.35 -2.81 -3.16
N ASP A 50 11.64 -2.27 -2.19
CA ASP A 50 11.84 -0.91 -1.71
C ASP A 50 11.54 -0.80 -0.22
N LEU A 51 12.27 0.09 0.44
CA LEU A 51 12.01 0.50 1.81
C LEU A 51 11.31 1.85 1.76
N THR A 52 10.12 1.93 2.32
CA THR A 52 9.26 3.10 2.30
C THR A 52 8.54 3.25 3.65
N THR A 53 7.59 4.17 3.74
CA THR A 53 6.66 4.31 4.87
C THR A 53 5.22 4.13 4.43
N ILE A 54 4.30 4.02 5.37
CA ILE A 54 2.85 4.06 5.08
C ILE A 54 2.48 5.36 4.33
N GLU A 55 3.01 6.51 4.75
CA GLU A 55 2.84 7.77 4.02
C GLU A 55 3.38 7.70 2.58
N GLY A 56 4.59 7.17 2.40
CA GLY A 56 5.22 7.06 1.08
C GLY A 56 4.41 6.21 0.10
N ILE A 57 3.74 5.16 0.60
CA ILE A 57 2.81 4.35 -0.19
C ILE A 57 1.60 5.18 -0.64
N LEU A 58 0.97 5.92 0.29
CA LEU A 58 -0.19 6.76 -0.02
C LEU A 58 0.16 7.86 -1.02
N LEU A 59 1.30 8.51 -0.86
CA LEU A 59 1.81 9.52 -1.80
C LEU A 59 2.10 8.92 -3.18
N THR A 60 2.66 7.70 -3.23
CA THR A 60 2.89 7.01 -4.51
C THR A 60 1.58 6.75 -5.25
N ILE A 61 0.50 6.38 -4.55
CA ILE A 61 -0.82 6.22 -5.16
C ILE A 61 -1.32 7.58 -5.67
N TYR A 62 -1.26 8.61 -4.83
CA TYR A 62 -1.68 9.97 -5.17
C TYR A 62 -0.99 10.50 -6.43
N ASP A 63 0.34 10.42 -6.49
CA ASP A 63 1.15 10.92 -7.61
C ASP A 63 0.86 10.16 -8.92
N ARG A 64 0.48 8.88 -8.83
CA ARG A 64 0.17 8.06 -10.01
C ARG A 64 -1.24 8.26 -10.54
N LEU A 65 -2.13 8.95 -9.80
CA LEU A 65 -3.47 9.28 -10.30
C LEU A 65 -3.42 10.11 -11.59
N ASP A 66 -2.35 10.90 -11.75
CA ASP A 66 -2.13 11.76 -12.92
C ASP A 66 -2.06 10.97 -14.23
N LEU A 67 -1.62 9.70 -14.16
CA LEU A 67 -1.54 8.80 -15.32
C LEU A 67 -2.91 8.44 -15.89
N PHE A 68 -3.97 8.61 -15.12
CA PHE A 68 -5.34 8.26 -15.48
C PHE A 68 -6.19 9.49 -15.82
N LEU A 69 -5.60 10.70 -15.82
CA LEU A 69 -6.32 11.92 -16.18
C LEU A 69 -6.79 11.87 -17.63
N GLY A 70 -8.02 12.33 -17.85
CA GLY A 70 -8.65 12.35 -19.17
C GLY A 70 -9.37 11.05 -19.56
N ASP A 71 -9.33 10.00 -18.74
CA ASP A 71 -10.25 8.87 -18.88
C ASP A 71 -11.57 9.15 -18.12
N PRO A 72 -12.68 9.45 -18.84
CA PRO A 72 -13.95 9.80 -18.22
C PRO A 72 -14.57 8.66 -17.39
N LYS A 73 -14.10 7.42 -17.54
CA LYS A 73 -14.59 6.28 -16.75
C LYS A 73 -14.07 6.31 -15.30
N VAL A 74 -12.90 6.90 -15.08
CA VAL A 74 -12.22 6.90 -13.77
C VAL A 74 -12.06 8.30 -13.19
N GLU A 75 -12.38 9.35 -13.94
CA GLU A 75 -12.26 10.75 -13.51
C GLU A 75 -12.95 11.04 -12.16
N GLY A 76 -14.17 10.54 -11.96
CA GLY A 76 -14.87 10.67 -10.67
C GLY A 76 -14.11 10.02 -9.51
N LYS A 77 -13.52 8.84 -9.74
CA LYS A 77 -12.76 8.10 -8.72
C LYS A 77 -11.43 8.77 -8.42
N ILE A 78 -10.75 9.29 -9.43
CA ILE A 78 -9.52 10.07 -9.26
C ILE A 78 -9.77 11.28 -8.36
N ASN A 79 -10.85 12.03 -8.59
CA ASN A 79 -11.19 13.19 -7.78
C ASN A 79 -11.49 12.80 -6.32
N GLU A 80 -12.23 11.71 -6.10
CA GLU A 80 -12.50 11.17 -4.76
C GLU A 80 -11.20 10.81 -4.02
N ILE A 81 -10.29 10.09 -4.68
CA ILE A 81 -9.01 9.68 -4.07
C ILE A 81 -8.14 10.90 -3.82
N ARG A 82 -8.08 11.87 -4.74
CA ARG A 82 -7.32 13.12 -4.56
C ARG A 82 -7.84 13.91 -3.37
N GLU A 83 -9.16 14.08 -3.25
CA GLU A 83 -9.74 14.75 -2.08
C GLU A 83 -9.39 13.97 -0.81
N ARG A 84 -9.55 12.65 -0.83
CA ARG A 84 -9.26 11.78 0.30
C ARG A 84 -7.78 11.73 0.67
N LEU A 85 -6.84 12.04 -0.21
CA LEU A 85 -5.41 12.05 0.07
C LEU A 85 -4.80 13.46 0.09
N SER A 86 -5.57 14.51 -0.18
CA SER A 86 -5.10 15.90 -0.18
C SER A 86 -4.55 16.37 1.17
N ASN A 87 -5.05 15.80 2.28
CA ASN A 87 -4.51 15.99 3.62
C ASN A 87 -4.19 14.64 4.27
N VAL A 88 -3.21 13.92 3.70
CA VAL A 88 -2.80 12.56 4.10
C VAL A 88 -2.74 12.37 5.63
N LYS A 89 -2.27 13.37 6.39
CA LYS A 89 -2.12 13.26 7.85
C LYS A 89 -3.41 13.00 8.62
N GLU A 90 -4.51 13.61 8.19
CA GLU A 90 -5.80 13.45 8.87
C GLU A 90 -6.73 12.50 8.11
N SER A 91 -6.66 12.50 6.79
CA SER A 91 -7.59 11.77 5.93
C SER A 91 -7.23 10.30 5.73
N SER A 92 -6.00 9.91 6.06
CA SER A 92 -5.54 8.51 6.04
C SER A 92 -6.07 7.68 7.22
N ILE A 93 -6.56 8.32 8.28
CA ILE A 93 -7.18 7.62 9.41
C ILE A 93 -8.36 6.79 8.89
N GLY A 94 -8.35 5.50 9.23
CA GLY A 94 -9.35 4.53 8.81
C GLY A 94 -9.02 3.78 7.53
N LEU A 95 -7.98 4.16 6.78
CA LEU A 95 -7.50 3.38 5.63
C LEU A 95 -6.74 2.13 6.09
N THR A 96 -6.76 1.10 5.24
CA THR A 96 -6.06 -0.15 5.46
C THR A 96 -5.03 -0.38 4.35
N VAL A 97 -3.77 -0.55 4.72
CA VAL A 97 -2.71 -1.00 3.80
C VAL A 97 -2.58 -2.51 3.91
N ILE A 98 -2.72 -3.20 2.77
CA ILE A 98 -2.53 -4.63 2.65
C ILE A 98 -1.32 -4.89 1.75
N VAL A 99 -0.36 -5.68 2.22
CA VAL A 99 0.77 -6.17 1.43
C VAL A 99 0.59 -7.67 1.22
N GLU A 100 0.34 -8.07 -0.03
CA GLU A 100 0.30 -9.47 -0.43
C GLU A 100 1.62 -9.83 -1.12
N ASP A 101 2.38 -10.73 -0.52
CA ASP A 101 3.72 -11.07 -0.97
C ASP A 101 3.87 -12.57 -1.20
N GLU A 102 4.06 -12.93 -2.46
CA GLU A 102 4.29 -14.32 -2.85
C GLU A 102 5.61 -14.90 -2.33
N SER A 103 6.58 -14.04 -2.02
CA SER A 103 7.90 -14.43 -1.53
C SER A 103 8.01 -14.48 0.00
N GLY A 104 7.02 -13.97 0.73
CA GLY A 104 7.06 -13.96 2.20
C GLY A 104 8.18 -13.10 2.82
N MET A 105 8.69 -12.10 2.07
CA MET A 105 9.84 -11.29 2.47
C MET A 105 9.46 -9.88 2.92
N SER A 106 8.24 -9.42 2.66
CA SER A 106 7.78 -8.06 2.98
C SER A 106 7.56 -7.86 4.47
N ARG A 107 7.78 -6.67 5.01
CA ARG A 107 7.61 -6.41 6.45
C ARG A 107 7.00 -5.03 6.67
N ILE A 108 6.05 -4.94 7.61
CA ILE A 108 5.58 -3.66 8.17
C ILE A 108 6.12 -3.60 9.60
N GLN A 109 6.95 -2.61 9.90
CA GLN A 109 7.66 -2.51 11.19
C GLN A 109 6.76 -1.90 12.27
N SER A 110 5.68 -2.60 12.61
CA SER A 110 4.76 -2.20 13.67
C SER A 110 4.10 -3.42 14.31
N PRO A 111 3.91 -3.43 15.65
CA PRO A 111 3.16 -4.49 16.33
C PRO A 111 1.66 -4.48 15.97
N LYS A 112 1.14 -3.42 15.33
CA LYS A 112 -0.23 -3.36 14.82
C LYS A 112 -0.43 -4.18 13.54
N SER A 113 0.65 -4.62 12.90
CA SER A 113 0.56 -5.44 11.69
C SER A 113 0.05 -6.84 12.02
N VAL A 114 -0.86 -7.34 11.18
CA VAL A 114 -1.38 -8.71 11.25
C VAL A 114 -0.91 -9.46 10.01
N THR A 115 -0.18 -10.54 10.21
CA THR A 115 0.33 -11.39 9.12
C THR A 115 -0.42 -12.71 9.08
N ASP A 116 -1.10 -12.96 7.97
CA ASP A 116 -1.73 -14.23 7.64
C ASP A 116 -0.91 -14.95 6.56
N TYR A 117 -0.81 -16.28 6.63
CA TYR A 117 -0.20 -17.09 5.57
C TYR A 117 -1.28 -17.58 4.61
N ILE A 118 -1.09 -17.33 3.32
CA ILE A 118 -2.06 -17.59 2.24
C ILE A 118 -1.51 -18.53 1.16
#